data_AF-A0A3S4HE37-F1
#
_entry.id   AF-A0A3S4HE37-F1
#
_cell.length_a   1.000
_cell.length_b   1.000
_cell.length_c   1.000
_cell.angle_alpha   90.00
_cell.angle_beta   90.00
_cell.angle_gamma   90.00
#
_symmetry.space_group_name_H-M   'P 1'
#
loop_
_entity.id
_entity.type
_entity.pdbx_description
1 polymer ?
#
loop_
_entity_poly.entity_id
_entity_poly.type
_entity_poly.pdbx_seq_one_letter_code
_entity_poly.pdbx_strand_id
1 'polypeptide(L)'
;MRIEPAEKVCPVCAGELAALGETVSDQLDIINNAFRVIETVRPKLACRKCDAIVQAPLPAKPLDRSYASPGLLARILVSKYVEHTPLYRQSEIYARHGLELSRNTMVRWVQALAEKLSPLADALNRYILSAGKVHTDDSVTRRTDPGWFRPCCV
;
A
#
# COMPACT_ATOMS: atom_id res chain seq x y z
N MET A 1 -9.95 12.78 8.16
CA MET A 1 -8.93 13.81 7.89
C MET A 1 -9.42 14.68 6.75
N ARG A 2 -9.62 15.98 6.99
CA ARG A 2 -10.04 16.93 5.96
C ARG A 2 -8.82 17.63 5.36
N ILE A 3 -8.70 17.65 4.04
CA ILE A 3 -7.58 18.28 3.32
C ILE A 3 -8.14 19.42 2.47
N GLU A 4 -7.92 20.64 2.94
CA GLU A 4 -8.28 21.84 2.19
C GLU A 4 -7.35 22.05 0.98
N PRO A 5 -7.86 22.61 -0.13
CA PRO A 5 -7.02 23.00 -1.25
C PRO A 5 -6.01 24.08 -0.82
N ALA A 6 -4.80 24.02 -1.36
CA ALA A 6 -3.75 25.00 -1.08
C ALA A 6 -4.10 26.40 -1.62
N GLU A 7 -4.84 26.44 -2.72
CA GLU A 7 -5.26 27.67 -3.38
C GLU A 7 -6.54 28.21 -2.72
N LYS A 8 -6.46 29.46 -2.23
CA LYS A 8 -7.60 30.19 -1.65
C LYS A 8 -8.35 31.03 -2.69
N VAL A 9 -7.76 31.23 -3.87
CA VAL A 9 -8.29 32.01 -4.99
C VAL A 9 -8.20 31.19 -6.26
N CYS A 10 -9.05 31.47 -7.24
CA CYS A 10 -9.02 30.74 -8.50
C CYS A 10 -7.67 30.92 -9.23
N PRO A 11 -6.99 29.83 -9.63
CA PRO A 11 -5.69 29.91 -10.31
C PRO A 11 -5.80 30.48 -11.73
N VAL A 12 -7.01 30.50 -12.32
CA VAL A 12 -7.25 30.96 -13.69
C VAL A 12 -7.59 32.45 -13.75
N CYS A 13 -8.44 32.94 -12.85
CA CYS A 13 -8.99 34.30 -12.95
C CYS A 13 -8.93 35.11 -11.64
N ALA A 14 -8.28 34.58 -10.60
CA ALA A 14 -8.19 35.18 -9.26
C ALA A 14 -9.57 35.48 -8.60
N GLY A 15 -10.65 34.87 -9.11
CA GLY A 15 -11.99 35.00 -8.55
C GLY A 15 -12.17 34.24 -7.24
N GLU A 16 -13.23 34.58 -6.50
CA GLU A 16 -13.64 33.89 -5.28
C GLU A 16 -14.07 32.45 -5.56
N LEU A 17 -13.66 31.57 -4.65
CA LEU A 17 -13.98 30.16 -4.65
C LEU A 17 -15.16 29.89 -3.69
N ALA A 18 -16.16 29.16 -4.17
CA ALA A 18 -17.31 28.71 -3.37
C ALA A 18 -17.30 27.19 -3.23
N ALA A 19 -17.81 26.67 -2.11
CA ALA A 19 -17.93 25.23 -1.92
C ALA A 19 -18.94 24.63 -2.90
N LEU A 20 -18.52 23.60 -3.64
CA LEU A 20 -19.38 22.87 -4.59
C LEU A 20 -19.83 21.53 -4.01
N GLY A 21 -18.94 20.82 -3.32
CA GLY A 21 -19.20 19.51 -2.75
C GLY A 21 -17.93 18.90 -2.20
N GLU A 22 -17.98 17.65 -1.75
CA GLU A 22 -16.84 16.99 -1.11
C GLU A 22 -16.59 15.62 -1.74
N THR A 23 -15.33 15.16 -1.75
CA THR A 23 -14.98 13.79 -2.09
C THR A 23 -14.41 13.10 -0.87
N VAL A 24 -15.06 12.02 -0.47
CA VAL A 24 -14.62 11.17 0.64
C VAL A 24 -13.84 9.97 0.06
N SER A 25 -12.77 9.58 0.73
CA SER A 25 -11.94 8.45 0.33
C SER A 25 -11.48 7.69 1.55
N ASP A 26 -11.85 6.42 1.62
CA ASP A 26 -11.60 5.59 2.79
C ASP A 26 -10.36 4.74 2.62
N GLN A 27 -9.64 4.54 3.72
CA GLN A 27 -8.52 3.62 3.81
C GLN A 27 -8.62 2.75 5.06
N LEU A 28 -8.42 1.46 4.91
CA LEU A 28 -8.31 0.52 6.01
C LEU A 28 -6.88 0.52 6.57
N ASP A 29 -6.75 0.76 7.86
CA ASP A 29 -5.49 0.81 8.59
C ASP A 29 -5.54 -0.06 9.85
N ILE A 30 -4.35 -0.37 10.37
CA ILE A 30 -4.16 -1.14 11.59
C ILE A 30 -3.29 -0.37 12.57
N ILE A 31 -3.77 -0.23 13.80
CA ILE A 31 -2.98 0.25 14.94
C ILE A 31 -2.87 -0.89 15.94
N ASN A 32 -1.66 -1.40 16.14
CA ASN A 32 -1.41 -2.58 16.95
C ASN A 32 -2.24 -3.78 16.43
N ASN A 33 -3.34 -4.11 17.10
CA ASN A 33 -4.27 -5.19 16.73
C ASN A 33 -5.69 -4.69 16.44
N ALA A 34 -5.91 -3.37 16.37
CA ALA A 34 -7.20 -2.76 16.10
C ALA A 34 -7.24 -2.21 14.68
N PHE A 35 -8.32 -2.51 13.96
CA PHE A 35 -8.58 -1.94 12.64
C PHE A 35 -9.29 -0.60 12.76
N ARG A 36 -8.92 0.34 11.90
CA ARG A 36 -9.62 1.61 11.74
C ARG A 36 -9.79 1.96 10.28
N VAL A 37 -10.78 2.81 10.01
CA VAL A 37 -10.93 3.44 8.71
C VAL A 37 -10.41 4.87 8.82
N ILE A 38 -9.41 5.20 8.01
CA ILE A 38 -8.94 6.56 7.79
C ILE A 38 -9.77 7.15 6.66
N GLU A 39 -10.76 7.95 7.03
CA GLU A 39 -11.54 8.72 6.08
C GLU A 39 -10.77 9.97 5.66
N THR A 40 -10.60 10.21 4.36
CA THR A 40 -9.99 11.44 3.82
C THR A 40 -11.03 12.23 3.05
N VAL A 41 -11.37 13.42 3.56
CA VAL A 41 -12.37 14.32 2.99
C VAL A 41 -11.67 15.45 2.25
N ARG A 42 -12.00 15.63 0.97
CA ARG A 42 -11.42 16.65 0.09
C ARG A 42 -12.52 17.53 -0.49
N PRO A 43 -12.75 18.74 0.05
CA PRO A 43 -13.71 19.67 -0.53
C PRO A 43 -13.31 20.09 -1.95
N LYS A 44 -14.32 20.17 -2.81
CA LYS A 44 -14.26 20.76 -4.14
C LYS A 44 -14.75 22.19 -4.04
N LEU A 45 -13.90 23.11 -4.47
CA LEU A 45 -14.26 24.51 -4.61
C LEU A 45 -14.46 24.82 -6.10
N ALA A 46 -15.46 25.63 -6.42
CA ALA A 46 -15.71 26.12 -7.76
C ALA A 46 -15.56 27.64 -7.80
N CYS A 47 -14.92 28.17 -8.84
CA CYS A 47 -14.82 29.61 -9.04
C CYS A 47 -16.15 30.19 -9.53
N ARG A 48 -16.64 31.26 -8.89
CA ARG A 48 -17.89 31.94 -9.30
C ARG A 48 -17.83 32.67 -10.65
N LYS A 49 -16.64 32.91 -11.20
CA LYS A 49 -16.46 33.70 -12.43
C LYS A 49 -16.22 32.85 -13.69
N CYS A 50 -15.60 31.69 -13.54
CA CYS A 50 -15.14 30.88 -14.68
C CYS A 50 -15.41 29.38 -14.51
N ASP A 51 -16.13 28.99 -13.47
CA ASP A 51 -16.51 27.60 -13.15
C ASP A 51 -15.34 26.60 -13.01
N ALA A 52 -14.10 27.09 -12.89
CA ALA A 52 -12.94 26.26 -12.64
C ALA A 52 -13.05 25.55 -11.27
N ILE A 53 -12.80 24.25 -11.25
CA ILE A 53 -12.87 23.41 -10.04
C ILE A 53 -11.47 23.25 -9.46
N VAL A 54 -11.32 23.62 -8.19
CA VAL A 54 -10.10 23.47 -7.39
C VAL A 54 -10.36 22.43 -6.30
N GLN A 55 -9.48 21.43 -6.20
CA GLN A 55 -9.56 20.39 -5.18
C GLN A 55 -8.15 19.98 -4.77
N ALA A 56 -7.95 19.66 -3.49
CA ALA A 56 -6.69 19.10 -3.02
C ALA A 56 -6.38 17.76 -3.74
N PRO A 57 -5.12 17.52 -4.16
CA PRO A 57 -4.74 16.26 -4.77
C PRO A 57 -4.96 15.10 -3.79
N LEU A 58 -5.17 13.90 -4.33
CA LEU A 58 -5.30 12.71 -3.49
C LEU A 58 -3.94 12.42 -2.86
N PRO A 59 -3.87 12.15 -1.54
CA PRO A 59 -2.62 11.72 -0.93
C PRO A 59 -2.05 10.50 -1.64
N ALA A 60 -0.74 10.48 -1.82
CA ALA A 60 -0.05 9.37 -2.46
C ALA A 60 -0.35 8.06 -1.72
N LYS A 61 -0.75 7.03 -2.47
CA LYS A 61 -1.00 5.68 -1.94
C LYS A 61 0.09 4.75 -2.45
N PRO A 62 0.54 3.76 -1.64
CA PRO A 62 1.51 2.78 -2.12
C PRO A 62 0.97 1.99 -3.31
N LEU A 63 -0.31 1.60 -3.25
CA LEU A 63 -1.01 0.85 -4.30
C LEU A 63 -2.18 1.67 -4.84
N ASP A 64 -2.19 1.85 -6.16
CA ASP A 64 -3.28 2.54 -6.84
C ASP A 64 -4.58 1.74 -6.73
N ARG A 65 -5.70 2.45 -6.52
CA ARG A 65 -7.05 1.86 -6.37
C ARG A 65 -7.23 0.90 -5.19
N SER A 66 -6.21 0.74 -4.33
CA SER A 66 -6.34 -0.02 -3.09
C SER A 66 -6.98 0.86 -2.00
N TYR A 67 -7.81 0.22 -1.18
CA TYR A 67 -8.29 0.80 0.07
C TYR A 67 -7.34 0.48 1.25
N ALA A 68 -6.28 -0.30 1.07
CA ALA A 68 -5.32 -0.54 2.13
C ALA A 68 -4.43 0.70 2.37
N SER A 69 -4.28 1.08 3.63
CA SER A 69 -3.30 2.06 4.07
C SER A 69 -1.86 1.49 4.02
N PRO A 70 -0.83 2.36 4.03
CA PRO A 70 0.55 1.92 4.12
C PRO A 70 0.85 1.07 5.36
N GLY A 71 0.23 1.40 6.51
CA GLY A 71 0.43 0.69 7.77
C GLY A 71 -0.06 -0.76 7.71
N LEU A 72 -1.27 -0.97 7.16
CA LEU A 72 -1.81 -2.30 6.93
C LEU A 72 -0.94 -3.13 5.99
N LEU A 73 -0.51 -2.54 4.88
CA LEU A 73 0.35 -3.22 3.90
C LEU A 73 1.69 -3.63 4.50
N ALA A 74 2.31 -2.74 5.28
CA ALA A 74 3.55 -3.02 6.00
C ALA A 74 3.37 -4.18 7.00
N ARG A 75 2.29 -4.16 7.79
CA ARG A 75 1.98 -5.23 8.74
C ARG A 75 1.82 -6.58 8.04
N ILE A 76 1.08 -6.65 6.94
CA ILE A 76 0.88 -7.90 6.18
C ILE A 76 2.22 -8.47 5.70
N LEU A 77 3.11 -7.62 5.16
CA LEU A 77 4.42 -8.04 4.67
C LEU A 77 5.35 -8.49 5.81
N VAL A 78 5.45 -7.71 6.89
CA VAL A 78 6.27 -8.07 8.06
C VAL A 78 5.77 -9.37 8.67
N SER A 79 4.47 -9.52 8.88
CA SER A 79 3.92 -10.76 9.41
C SER A 79 4.16 -11.95 8.49
N LYS A 80 4.14 -11.76 7.16
CA LYS A 80 4.41 -12.86 6.21
C LYS A 80 5.87 -13.27 6.20
N TYR A 81 6.78 -12.31 6.08
CA TYR A 81 8.19 -12.57 5.74
C TYR A 81 9.11 -12.59 6.96
N VAL A 82 8.80 -11.81 8.01
CA VAL A 82 9.62 -11.70 9.22
C VAL A 82 9.06 -12.59 10.33
N GLU A 83 7.73 -12.56 10.55
CA GLU A 83 7.08 -13.34 11.61
C GLU A 83 6.58 -14.71 11.14
N HIS A 84 6.87 -15.09 9.88
CA HIS A 84 6.51 -16.37 9.28
C HIS A 84 5.02 -16.74 9.40
N THR A 85 4.13 -15.75 9.39
CA THR A 85 2.68 -15.94 9.45
C THR A 85 2.11 -15.93 8.03
N PRO A 86 1.73 -17.10 7.47
CA PRO A 86 1.22 -17.19 6.11
C PRO A 86 -0.11 -16.45 5.95
N LEU A 87 -0.42 -16.00 4.72
CA LEU A 87 -1.57 -15.12 4.46
C LEU A 87 -2.92 -15.73 4.86
N TYR A 88 -3.07 -17.06 4.82
CA TYR A 88 -4.30 -17.70 5.30
C TYR A 88 -4.48 -17.53 6.81
N ARG A 89 -3.40 -17.69 7.58
CA ARG A 89 -3.42 -17.51 9.03
C ARG A 89 -3.64 -16.04 9.39
N GLN A 90 -3.07 -15.11 8.63
CA GLN A 90 -3.36 -13.69 8.81
C GLN A 90 -4.85 -13.40 8.58
N SER A 91 -5.45 -13.96 7.52
CA SER A 91 -6.88 -13.82 7.22
C SER A 91 -7.75 -14.26 8.40
N GLU A 92 -7.46 -15.43 8.98
CA GLU A 92 -8.16 -15.96 10.16
C GLU A 92 -7.94 -15.10 11.42
N ILE A 93 -6.73 -14.57 11.62
CA ILE A 93 -6.44 -13.64 12.72
C ILE A 93 -7.28 -12.37 12.57
N TYR A 94 -7.34 -11.80 11.36
CA TYR A 94 -8.10 -10.59 11.10
C TYR A 94 -9.61 -10.81 11.25
N ALA A 95 -10.13 -11.96 10.83
CA ALA A 95 -11.54 -12.33 11.03
C ALA A 95 -11.90 -12.39 12.52
N ARG A 96 -11.02 -12.91 13.38
CA ARG A 96 -11.20 -12.89 14.85
C ARG A 96 -11.23 -11.49 15.44
N HIS A 97 -10.63 -10.51 14.76
CA HIS A 97 -10.69 -9.10 15.12
C HIS A 97 -11.83 -8.35 14.41
N GLY A 98 -12.76 -9.06 13.76
CA GLY A 98 -13.93 -8.49 13.09
C GLY A 98 -13.66 -7.95 11.67
N LEU A 99 -12.49 -8.22 11.09
CA LEU A 99 -12.16 -7.84 9.72
C LEU A 99 -12.06 -9.06 8.81
N GLU A 100 -13.08 -9.23 7.96
CA GLU A 100 -13.08 -10.22 6.88
C GLU A 100 -12.20 -9.77 5.72
N LEU A 101 -10.91 -10.10 5.78
CA LEU A 101 -9.95 -9.81 4.72
C LEU A 101 -9.57 -11.07 3.95
N SER A 102 -9.98 -11.14 2.68
CA SER A 102 -9.72 -12.32 1.85
C SER A 102 -8.23 -12.55 1.58
N ARG A 103 -7.84 -13.82 1.55
CA ARG A 103 -6.48 -14.25 1.16
C ARG A 103 -6.09 -13.74 -0.23
N ASN A 104 -7.02 -13.76 -1.18
CA ASN A 104 -6.76 -13.35 -2.56
C ASN A 104 -6.43 -11.84 -2.63
N THR A 105 -7.17 -11.02 -1.88
CA THR A 105 -6.88 -9.58 -1.77
C THR A 105 -5.46 -9.35 -1.24
N MET A 106 -5.07 -10.06 -0.18
CA MET A 106 -3.71 -9.94 0.35
C MET A 106 -2.64 -10.44 -0.61
N VAL A 107 -2.88 -11.55 -1.33
CA VAL A 107 -1.95 -12.04 -2.36
C VAL A 107 -1.71 -10.98 -3.43
N ARG A 108 -2.78 -10.36 -3.95
CA ARG A 108 -2.69 -9.28 -4.95
C ARG A 108 -1.90 -8.08 -4.42
N TRP A 109 -2.11 -7.69 -3.17
CA TRP A 109 -1.35 -6.59 -2.56
C TRP A 109 0.13 -6.93 -2.39
N VAL A 110 0.44 -8.15 -1.93
CA VAL A 110 1.83 -8.60 -1.79
C VAL A 110 2.54 -8.61 -3.14
N GLN A 111 1.88 -9.09 -4.20
CA GLN A 111 2.45 -9.08 -5.55
C GLN A 111 2.73 -7.66 -6.04
N ALA A 112 1.76 -6.76 -5.94
CA ALA A 112 1.92 -5.38 -6.38
C ALA A 112 3.01 -4.62 -5.59
N LEU A 113 3.18 -4.95 -4.30
CA LEU A 113 4.25 -4.38 -3.49
C LEU A 113 5.62 -4.97 -3.83
N ALA A 114 5.70 -6.26 -4.18
CA ALA A 114 6.95 -6.86 -4.63
C ALA A 114 7.47 -6.15 -5.89
N GLU A 115 6.59 -5.84 -6.85
CA GLU A 115 6.95 -5.07 -8.04
C GLU A 115 7.46 -3.67 -7.68
N LYS A 116 6.76 -2.95 -6.79
CA LYS A 116 7.14 -1.59 -6.37
C LYS A 116 8.42 -1.54 -5.53
N LEU A 117 8.74 -2.62 -4.81
CA LEU A 117 9.96 -2.74 -4.01
C LEU A 117 11.15 -3.29 -4.81
N SER A 118 10.96 -3.71 -6.06
CA SER A 118 12.04 -4.23 -6.90
C SER A 118 13.26 -3.30 -7.03
N PRO A 119 13.12 -1.95 -7.16
CA PRO A 119 14.30 -1.08 -7.25
C PRO A 119 15.15 -1.08 -5.97
N LEU A 120 14.51 -1.30 -4.81
CA LEU A 120 15.21 -1.43 -3.53
C LEU A 120 15.97 -2.76 -3.46
N ALA A 121 15.34 -3.84 -3.91
CA ALA A 121 16.00 -5.15 -4.00
C ALA A 121 17.22 -5.10 -4.93
N ASP A 122 17.10 -4.42 -6.08
CA ASP A 122 18.21 -4.23 -7.02
C ASP A 122 19.34 -3.39 -6.43
N ALA A 123 19.00 -2.31 -5.72
CA ALA A 123 19.98 -1.48 -5.03
C ALA A 123 20.72 -2.24 -3.93
N LEU A 124 19.98 -3.02 -3.14
CA LEU A 124 20.55 -3.88 -2.10
C LEU A 124 21.47 -4.94 -2.71
N ASN A 125 21.07 -5.56 -3.82
CA ASN A 125 21.88 -6.55 -4.51
C ASN A 125 23.20 -5.95 -5.02
N ARG A 126 23.15 -4.78 -5.67
CA ARG A 126 24.37 -4.05 -6.08
C ARG A 126 25.27 -3.72 -4.90
N TYR A 127 24.69 -3.30 -3.78
CA TYR A 127 25.45 -3.01 -2.57
C TYR A 127 26.14 -4.26 -2.01
N ILE A 128 25.43 -5.38 -1.89
CA ILE A 128 25.99 -6.65 -1.39
C ILE A 128 27.12 -7.13 -2.31
N LEU A 129 26.92 -7.09 -3.63
CA LEU A 129 27.91 -7.52 -4.61
C LEU A 129 29.10 -6.56 -4.76
N SER A 130 29.00 -5.34 -4.23
CA SER A 130 30.15 -4.43 -4.16
C SER A 130 31.20 -4.89 -3.13
N ALA A 131 30.81 -5.74 -2.18
CA ALA A 131 31.76 -6.37 -1.28
C ALA A 131 32.61 -7.36 -2.07
N GLY A 132 33.95 -7.19 -2.09
CA GLY A 132 34.87 -8.06 -2.81
C GLY A 132 34.86 -9.54 -2.40
N LYS A 133 34.09 -9.89 -1.36
CA LYS A 133 33.78 -11.26 -0.93
C LYS A 133 32.35 -11.32 -0.38
N VAL A 134 31.55 -12.26 -0.88
CA VAL A 134 30.19 -12.54 -0.42
C VAL A 134 30.13 -13.99 0.05
N HIS A 135 29.57 -14.22 1.23
CA HIS A 135 29.30 -15.54 1.76
C HIS A 135 27.81 -15.87 1.57
N THR A 136 27.53 -17.08 1.09
CA THR A 136 26.18 -17.59 0.87
C THR A 136 25.99 -18.87 1.67
N ASP A 137 24.80 -19.07 2.24
CA ASP A 137 24.39 -20.31 2.87
C ASP A 137 23.12 -20.79 2.18
N ASP A 138 23.16 -21.99 1.61
CA ASP A 138 22.06 -22.55 0.84
C ASP A 138 21.17 -23.42 1.74
N SER A 139 19.96 -22.94 2.00
CA SER A 139 18.94 -23.70 2.71
C SER A 139 17.99 -24.38 1.72
N VAL A 140 17.87 -25.71 1.78
CA VAL A 140 16.93 -26.46 0.92
C VAL A 140 15.48 -26.20 1.35
N THR A 141 14.63 -25.78 0.42
CA THR A 141 13.18 -25.63 0.64
C THR A 141 12.41 -26.55 -0.31
N ARG A 142 11.34 -27.18 0.19
CA ARG A 142 10.46 -27.97 -0.68
C ARG A 142 9.59 -27.02 -1.50
N ARG A 143 9.82 -26.98 -2.81
CA ARG A 143 8.94 -26.29 -3.76
C ARG A 143 7.86 -27.23 -4.25
N THR A 144 6.65 -26.70 -4.41
CA THR A 144 5.54 -27.41 -5.04
C THR A 144 5.62 -27.18 -6.55
N ASP A 145 6.66 -27.69 -7.20
CA ASP A 145 6.77 -27.65 -8.66
C ASP A 145 6.10 -28.91 -9.24
N PRO A 146 5.12 -28.80 -10.16
CA PRO A 146 4.55 -29.97 -10.82
C PRO A 146 5.64 -30.61 -11.68
N GLY A 147 6.15 -31.78 -11.26
CA GLY A 147 7.07 -32.60 -12.05
C GLY A 147 8.56 -32.51 -11.70
N TRP A 148 8.98 -31.84 -10.63
CA TRP A 148 10.40 -31.69 -10.29
C TRP A 148 10.80 -32.48 -9.02
N PHE A 149 11.16 -33.76 -9.18
CA PHE A 149 11.73 -34.62 -8.12
C PHE A 149 13.25 -34.78 -8.28
N ARG A 150 14.01 -33.70 -8.14
CA ARG A 150 15.41 -33.81 -7.74
C ARG A 150 15.66 -32.84 -6.58
N PRO A 151 16.40 -33.24 -5.53
CA PRO A 151 16.86 -32.28 -4.55
C PRO A 151 17.62 -31.18 -5.31
N CYS A 152 17.30 -29.93 -5.01
CA CYS A 152 18.07 -28.80 -5.50
C CYS A 152 19.45 -28.92 -4.83
N CYS A 153 20.35 -29.67 -5.47
CA CYS A 153 21.77 -29.58 -5.24
C CYS A 153 22.33 -28.65 -6.31
N VAL A 154 22.98 -27.58 -5.83
CA VAL A 154 24.14 -26.98 -6.48
C VAL A 154 25.18 -28.08 -6.74
#